data_AF-A0A6V8IEA6-F1
#
_entry.id   AF-A0A6V8IEA6-F1
#
_cell.length_a   1.000
_cell.length_b   1.000
_cell.length_c   1.000
_cell.angle_alpha   90.00
_cell.angle_beta   90.00
_cell.angle_gamma   90.00
#
_symmetry.space_group_name_H-M   'P 1'
#
loop_
_entity.id
_entity.type
_entity.pdbx_description
1 polymer ?
#
loop_
_entity_poly.entity_id
_entity_poly.type
_entity_poly.pdbx_seq_one_letter_code
_entity_poly.pdbx_strand_id
1 'polypeptide(L)'
;MQQCEVRERAGRGWLAIMRLLVCVLSGWGCAGTSSVQAAPGEASATHRAVPDHIARCDLTAGRPAFCGAPYSGQAVLPEDGEYHLCDVTLGSARFCAGFYTGRAVIRQGGGGYARCDLTLGHVTFCEGPYTGTAIIPQSAE
;
A
#
# COMPACT_ATOMS: atom_id res chain seq x y z
N MET A 1 -4.41 -30.39 11.27
CA MET A 1 -5.60 -29.85 10.58
C MET A 1 -6.26 -28.86 11.53
N GLN A 2 -6.06 -27.56 11.33
CA GLN A 2 -6.74 -26.49 12.06
C GLN A 2 -7.37 -25.58 11.01
N GLN A 3 -8.69 -25.57 10.99
CA GLN A 3 -9.51 -24.80 10.07
C GLN A 3 -9.78 -23.39 10.61
N CYS A 4 -9.94 -22.48 9.64
CA CYS A 4 -10.31 -21.08 9.77
C CYS A 4 -11.61 -20.85 10.54
N GLU A 5 -11.62 -19.87 11.44
CA GLU A 5 -12.85 -19.21 11.89
C GLU A 5 -12.93 -17.80 11.31
N VAL A 6 -13.94 -17.61 10.47
CA VAL A 6 -14.46 -16.35 9.94
C VAL A 6 -15.01 -15.53 11.11
N ARG A 7 -14.40 -14.39 11.41
CA ARG A 7 -14.90 -13.46 12.43
C ARG A 7 -15.76 -12.39 11.77
N GLU A 8 -17.05 -12.66 11.69
CA GLU A 8 -18.10 -11.68 11.44
C GLU A 8 -18.12 -10.65 12.58
N ARG A 9 -17.91 -9.36 12.27
CA ARG A 9 -18.14 -8.27 13.23
C ARG A 9 -19.48 -7.62 12.98
N ALA A 10 -20.39 -7.99 13.87
CA ALA A 10 -21.15 -7.09 14.73
C ALA A 10 -22.09 -6.08 14.05
N GLY A 11 -23.36 -6.49 14.02
CA GLY A 11 -24.48 -5.55 14.04
C GLY A 11 -24.44 -4.61 15.25
N ARG A 12 -24.84 -3.37 14.99
CA ARG A 12 -25.48 -2.43 15.93
C ARG A 12 -26.07 -1.27 15.13
N GLY A 13 -26.97 -1.61 14.23
CA GLY A 13 -27.86 -0.67 13.55
C GLY A 13 -29.18 -0.58 14.31
N TRP A 14 -29.22 0.22 15.38
CA TRP A 14 -30.43 0.79 15.98
C TRP A 14 -29.99 1.80 17.04
N LEU A 15 -30.69 2.94 17.12
CA LEU A 15 -30.40 4.14 17.94
C LEU A 15 -29.53 5.23 17.27
N ALA A 16 -29.95 5.70 16.09
CA ALA A 16 -29.52 6.99 15.54
C ALA A 16 -30.70 7.86 15.06
N ILE A 17 -31.87 7.73 15.69
CA ILE A 17 -33.10 8.48 15.32
C ILE A 17 -33.56 9.47 16.43
N MET A 18 -32.89 9.55 17.57
CA MET A 18 -33.35 10.38 18.70
C MET A 18 -32.32 11.43 19.18
N ARG A 19 -31.81 12.24 18.24
CA ARG A 19 -30.94 13.41 18.54
C ARG A 19 -31.31 14.67 17.73
N LEU A 20 -32.59 14.80 17.37
CA LEU A 20 -33.11 15.89 16.52
C LEU A 20 -34.01 16.90 17.26
N LEU A 21 -33.97 16.94 18.60
CA LEU A 21 -34.98 17.68 19.38
C LEU A 21 -34.47 18.67 20.43
N VAL A 22 -33.18 19.04 20.45
CA VAL A 22 -32.70 20.09 21.37
C VAL A 22 -31.57 20.91 20.71
N CYS A 23 -31.92 21.86 19.85
CA CYS A 23 -31.02 22.97 19.47
C CYS A 23 -31.76 24.27 19.12
N VAL A 24 -33.10 24.30 19.14
CA VAL A 24 -33.87 25.53 18.94
C VAL A 24 -34.30 25.97 20.32
N LEU A 25 -33.53 26.84 20.98
CA LEU A 25 -33.91 27.73 22.10
C LEU A 25 -32.70 28.07 22.99
N SER A 26 -31.68 28.74 22.47
CA SER A 26 -30.84 29.64 23.29
C SER A 26 -30.00 30.52 22.38
N GLY A 27 -30.45 31.77 22.20
CA GLY A 27 -29.61 32.81 21.65
C GLY A 27 -28.47 33.13 22.62
N TRP A 28 -27.24 33.05 22.14
CA TRP A 28 -26.18 33.95 22.55
C TRP A 28 -25.14 34.02 21.43
N GLY A 29 -24.88 35.25 20.99
CA GLY A 29 -23.83 35.53 20.03
C GLY A 29 -22.46 35.31 20.65
N CYS A 30 -21.53 34.83 19.83
CA CYS A 30 -20.11 35.12 19.97
C CYS A 30 -19.64 35.67 18.63
N ALA A 31 -19.24 36.94 18.67
CA ALA A 31 -18.43 37.55 17.63
C ALA A 31 -17.13 36.75 17.49
N GLY A 32 -16.91 36.19 16.30
CA GLY A 32 -15.69 35.48 15.94
C GLY A 32 -15.21 36.01 14.60
N THR A 33 -14.08 36.70 14.62
CA THR A 33 -13.34 37.17 13.45
C THR A 33 -13.15 36.02 12.46
N SER A 34 -13.75 36.13 11.28
CA SER A 34 -13.58 35.14 10.20
C SER A 34 -12.20 35.31 9.58
N SER A 35 -11.22 34.59 10.12
CA SER A 35 -10.01 34.25 9.38
C SER A 35 -10.43 33.26 8.30
N VAL A 36 -10.64 33.75 7.08
CA VAL A 36 -10.84 32.90 5.90
C VAL A 36 -9.51 32.18 5.65
N GLN A 37 -9.33 31.02 6.29
CA GLN A 37 -8.32 30.06 5.87
C GLN A 37 -8.81 29.43 4.57
N ALA A 38 -8.24 29.91 3.47
CA ALA A 38 -8.25 29.21 2.20
C ALA A 38 -7.64 27.82 2.41
N ALA A 39 -8.49 26.80 2.49
CA ALA A 39 -8.05 25.43 2.31
C ALA A 39 -7.57 25.30 0.85
N PRO A 40 -6.32 24.89 0.59
CA PRO A 40 -5.97 24.45 -0.74
C PRO A 40 -6.84 23.24 -1.05
N GLY A 41 -7.55 23.30 -2.18
CA GLY A 41 -8.21 22.13 -2.75
C GLY A 41 -7.14 21.11 -3.08
N GLU A 42 -6.89 20.19 -2.16
CA GLU A 42 -6.24 18.93 -2.51
C GLU A 42 -7.27 18.13 -3.28
N ALA A 43 -7.16 18.24 -4.59
CA ALA A 43 -7.79 17.33 -5.51
C ALA A 43 -7.53 15.91 -5.00
N SER A 44 -8.59 15.27 -4.51
CA SER A 44 -8.62 13.83 -4.31
C SER A 44 -8.60 13.21 -5.71
N ALA A 45 -7.44 13.31 -6.36
CA ALA A 45 -7.07 12.36 -7.38
C ALA A 45 -7.10 11.02 -6.66
N THR A 46 -7.81 10.06 -7.24
CA THR A 46 -7.65 8.66 -6.91
C THR A 46 -6.18 8.33 -7.18
N HIS A 47 -5.32 8.60 -6.21
CA HIS A 47 -3.89 8.41 -6.34
C HIS A 47 -3.72 6.91 -6.31
N ARG A 48 -3.57 6.31 -7.50
CA ARG A 48 -3.02 4.95 -7.59
C ARG A 48 -1.80 4.94 -6.68
N ALA A 49 -1.76 4.01 -5.74
CA ALA A 49 -0.65 3.90 -4.82
C ALA A 49 0.58 3.46 -5.62
N VAL A 50 1.31 4.44 -6.15
CA VAL A 50 2.58 4.19 -6.80
C VAL A 50 3.56 3.80 -5.70
N PRO A 51 4.29 2.68 -5.81
CA PRO A 51 5.21 2.29 -4.76
C PRO A 51 6.31 3.34 -4.61
N ASP A 52 6.42 3.87 -3.40
CA ASP A 52 7.47 4.78 -2.96
C ASP A 52 8.40 4.09 -1.96
N HIS A 53 9.59 4.66 -1.78
CA HIS A 53 10.66 4.10 -0.97
C HIS A 53 11.11 2.72 -1.47
N ILE A 54 11.47 2.62 -2.74
CA ILE A 54 12.05 1.40 -3.33
C ILE A 54 13.56 1.42 -3.11
N ALA A 55 14.07 0.36 -2.52
CA ALA A 55 15.50 0.21 -2.23
C ALA A 55 16.00 -1.17 -2.59
N ARG A 56 17.33 -1.27 -2.79
CA ARG A 56 18.01 -2.55 -2.87
C ARG A 56 18.28 -3.02 -1.44
N CYS A 57 17.74 -4.19 -1.10
CA CYS A 57 17.85 -4.79 0.21
C CYS A 57 18.48 -6.17 0.14
N ASP A 58 19.24 -6.53 1.16
CA ASP A 58 19.65 -7.90 1.43
C ASP A 58 18.62 -8.58 2.29
N LEU A 59 18.13 -9.71 1.81
CA LEU A 59 17.15 -10.54 2.47
C LEU A 59 17.81 -11.78 3.05
N THR A 60 17.39 -12.13 4.27
CA THR A 60 17.76 -13.37 4.94
C THR A 60 16.50 -14.09 5.34
N ALA A 61 16.32 -15.32 4.85
CA ALA A 61 15.12 -16.13 5.10
C ALA A 61 13.81 -15.36 4.84
N GLY A 62 13.75 -14.62 3.71
CA GLY A 62 12.57 -13.88 3.27
C GLY A 62 12.31 -12.60 4.04
N ARG A 63 13.24 -12.13 4.88
CA ARG A 63 13.10 -10.87 5.64
C ARG A 63 14.19 -9.89 5.23
N PRO A 64 13.89 -8.59 5.05
CA PRO A 64 14.92 -7.59 4.81
C PRO A 64 15.80 -7.46 6.06
N ALA A 65 17.11 -7.65 5.90
CA ALA A 65 18.10 -7.49 6.97
C ALA A 65 18.79 -6.12 6.89
N PHE A 66 19.09 -5.66 5.67
CA PHE A 66 19.71 -4.37 5.42
C PHE A 66 19.22 -3.80 4.09
N CYS A 67 18.91 -2.52 4.05
CA CYS A 67 18.49 -1.81 2.85
C CYS A 67 19.41 -0.61 2.62
N GLY A 68 19.86 -0.45 1.38
CA GLY A 68 20.76 0.63 1.00
C GLY A 68 20.03 1.93 0.67
N ALA A 69 20.74 2.79 -0.06
CA ALA A 69 20.21 4.01 -0.64
C ALA A 69 19.00 3.73 -1.57
N PRO A 70 18.15 4.76 -1.81
CA PRO A 70 17.04 4.65 -2.75
C PRO A 70 17.50 4.14 -4.12
N TYR A 71 16.77 3.17 -4.66
CA TYR A 71 17.11 2.52 -5.92
C TYR A 71 16.75 3.41 -7.12
N SER A 72 17.53 3.30 -8.20
CA SER A 72 17.21 3.89 -9.50
C SER A 72 17.50 2.88 -10.61
N GLY A 73 16.61 2.79 -11.59
CA GLY A 73 16.63 1.79 -12.66
C GLY A 73 15.33 0.99 -12.72
N GLN A 74 15.35 -0.14 -13.40
CA GLN A 74 14.15 -0.97 -13.57
C GLN A 74 13.92 -1.89 -12.36
N ALA A 75 12.66 -1.99 -11.92
CA ALA A 75 12.21 -2.86 -10.83
C ALA A 75 10.85 -3.48 -11.16
N VAL A 76 10.60 -4.69 -10.66
CA VAL A 76 9.28 -5.33 -10.79
C VAL A 76 8.45 -4.94 -9.58
N LEU A 77 7.33 -4.27 -9.80
CA LEU A 77 6.48 -3.72 -8.75
C LEU A 77 5.03 -4.14 -8.94
N PRO A 78 4.27 -4.33 -7.85
CA PRO A 78 2.84 -4.54 -7.94
C PRO A 78 2.12 -3.22 -8.27
N GLU A 79 1.27 -3.25 -9.30
CA GLU A 79 0.35 -2.19 -9.68
C GLU A 79 -1.04 -2.82 -9.87
N ASP A 80 -2.06 -2.30 -9.17
CA ASP A 80 -3.45 -2.77 -9.27
C ASP A 80 -3.67 -4.31 -9.13
N GLY A 81 -2.76 -5.00 -8.43
CA GLY A 81 -2.82 -6.45 -8.19
C GLY A 81 -2.04 -7.31 -9.17
N GLU A 82 -1.41 -6.70 -10.18
CA GLU A 82 -0.56 -7.34 -11.19
C GLU A 82 0.86 -6.81 -11.10
N TYR A 83 1.85 -7.55 -11.60
CA TYR A 83 3.25 -7.14 -11.55
C TYR A 83 3.72 -6.55 -12.88
N HIS A 84 4.27 -5.34 -12.79
CA HIS A 84 4.74 -4.56 -13.92
C HIS A 84 6.23 -4.27 -13.80
N LEU A 85 6.89 -4.08 -14.93
CA LEU A 85 8.28 -3.59 -14.96
C LEU A 85 8.26 -2.07 -14.94
N CYS A 86 8.66 -1.47 -13.83
CA CYS A 86 8.64 -0.03 -13.64
C CYS A 86 10.03 0.58 -13.66
N ASP A 87 10.14 1.78 -14.22
CA ASP A 87 11.27 2.66 -14.07
C ASP A 87 11.17 3.38 -12.72
N VAL A 88 12.22 3.24 -11.92
CA VAL A 88 12.34 3.81 -10.59
C VAL A 88 13.42 4.88 -10.63
N THR A 89 13.12 6.05 -10.07
CA THR A 89 14.10 7.13 -9.92
C THR A 89 14.08 7.60 -8.48
N LEU A 90 15.23 7.49 -7.81
CA LEU A 90 15.43 7.88 -6.42
C LEU A 90 14.40 7.25 -5.47
N GLY A 91 14.08 5.97 -5.68
CA GLY A 91 13.18 5.20 -4.82
C GLY A 91 11.69 5.42 -5.08
N SER A 92 11.32 6.24 -6.07
CA SER A 92 9.92 6.39 -6.50
C SER A 92 9.74 5.78 -7.88
N ALA A 93 8.71 4.97 -8.07
CA ALA A 93 8.35 4.50 -9.39
C ALA A 93 7.77 5.66 -10.22
N ARG A 94 8.18 5.76 -11.49
CA ARG A 94 7.77 6.85 -12.40
C ARG A 94 6.86 6.37 -13.50
N PHE A 95 7.28 5.30 -14.18
CA PHE A 95 6.56 4.74 -15.31
C PHE A 95 6.60 3.21 -15.25
N CYS A 96 5.45 2.57 -15.26
CA CYS A 96 5.33 1.12 -15.32
C CYS A 96 5.00 0.71 -16.75
N ALA A 97 5.85 -0.14 -17.32
CA ALA A 97 5.63 -0.75 -18.62
C ALA A 97 4.59 -1.88 -18.51
N GLY A 98 4.38 -2.62 -19.59
CA GLY A 98 3.46 -3.75 -19.62
C GLY A 98 3.80 -4.85 -18.59
N PHE A 99 2.92 -5.83 -18.53
CA PHE A 99 3.01 -6.94 -17.60
C PHE A 99 4.36 -7.65 -17.63
N TYR A 100 4.91 -7.94 -16.45
CA TYR A 100 6.18 -8.64 -16.33
C TYR A 100 6.00 -10.16 -16.46
N THR A 101 6.89 -10.80 -17.20
CA THR A 101 6.99 -12.27 -17.30
C THR A 101 8.43 -12.68 -17.01
N GLY A 102 8.63 -13.62 -16.09
CA GLY A 102 9.95 -14.03 -15.62
C GLY A 102 9.96 -14.32 -14.13
N ARG A 103 11.11 -14.14 -13.48
CA ARG A 103 11.28 -14.38 -12.05
C ARG A 103 11.50 -13.08 -11.30
N ALA A 104 10.72 -12.84 -10.25
CA ALA A 104 10.89 -11.68 -9.37
C ALA A 104 10.77 -12.08 -7.89
N VAL A 105 11.27 -11.21 -7.01
CA VAL A 105 11.13 -11.39 -5.57
C VAL A 105 9.89 -10.64 -5.11
N ILE A 106 8.95 -11.36 -4.51
CA ILE A 106 7.61 -10.86 -4.20
C ILE A 106 7.32 -11.02 -2.72
N ARG A 107 6.67 -10.02 -2.14
CA ARG A 107 6.13 -10.10 -0.77
C ARG A 107 4.91 -11.01 -0.74
N GLN A 108 4.98 -12.06 0.07
CA GLN A 108 3.88 -12.97 0.35
C GLN A 108 2.93 -12.37 1.39
N GLY A 109 1.70 -12.89 1.47
CA GLY A 109 0.68 -12.42 2.42
C GLY A 109 1.10 -12.50 3.90
N GLY A 110 2.10 -13.33 4.24
CA GLY A 110 2.69 -13.42 5.58
C GLY A 110 3.83 -12.43 5.86
N GLY A 111 4.10 -11.47 4.97
CA GLY A 111 5.15 -10.45 5.12
C GLY A 111 6.57 -10.92 4.76
N GLY A 112 6.75 -12.20 4.45
CA GLY A 112 8.01 -12.73 3.94
C GLY A 112 8.14 -12.57 2.42
N TYR A 113 9.36 -12.49 1.92
CA TYR A 113 9.67 -12.42 0.50
C TYR A 113 10.09 -13.80 -0.04
N ALA A 114 9.57 -14.15 -1.21
CA ALA A 114 9.87 -15.38 -1.92
C ALA A 114 10.25 -15.07 -3.37
N ARG A 115 10.99 -15.97 -4.02
CA ARG A 115 11.21 -15.88 -5.46
C ARG A 115 10.04 -16.52 -6.18
N CYS A 116 9.37 -15.77 -7.04
CA CYS A 116 8.21 -16.25 -7.75
C CYS A 116 8.42 -16.19 -9.26
N ASP A 117 7.85 -17.16 -9.96
CA ASP A 117 7.63 -17.11 -11.39
C ASP A 117 6.35 -16.31 -11.67
N LEU A 118 6.45 -15.42 -12.64
CA LEU A 118 5.37 -14.56 -13.10
C LEU A 118 5.12 -14.81 -14.58
N THR A 119 3.84 -14.87 -14.94
CA THR A 119 3.38 -14.93 -16.33
C THR A 119 2.34 -13.86 -16.52
N LEU A 120 2.61 -12.91 -17.41
CA LEU A 120 1.73 -11.77 -17.69
C LEU A 120 1.30 -11.04 -16.41
N GLY A 121 2.24 -10.76 -15.51
CA GLY A 121 1.97 -10.02 -14.28
C GLY A 121 1.30 -10.83 -13.17
N HIS A 122 0.96 -12.10 -13.40
CA HIS A 122 0.40 -12.98 -12.39
C HIS A 122 1.44 -13.94 -11.83
N VAL A 123 1.37 -14.17 -10.52
CA VAL A 123 2.20 -15.15 -9.82
C VAL A 123 1.69 -16.56 -10.14
N THR A 124 2.56 -17.42 -10.66
CA THR A 124 2.22 -18.82 -10.95
C THR A 124 2.76 -19.78 -9.91
N PHE A 125 3.99 -19.55 -9.45
CA PHE A 125 4.68 -20.39 -8.48
C PHE A 125 5.66 -19.58 -7.66
N CYS A 126 5.91 -19.98 -6.41
CA CYS A 126 6.86 -19.32 -5.52
C CYS A 126 7.71 -20.34 -4.76
N GLU A 127 9.00 -20.05 -4.67
CA GLU A 127 10.01 -20.89 -4.05
C GLU A 127 10.54 -20.27 -2.77
N GLY A 128 10.20 -20.91 -1.65
CA GLY A 128 10.81 -20.76 -0.33
C GLY A 128 10.94 -19.33 0.21
N PRO A 129 11.56 -19.16 1.37
CA PRO A 129 12.01 -17.85 1.80
C PRO A 129 13.25 -17.44 0.99
N TYR A 130 13.19 -16.31 0.29
CA TYR A 130 14.30 -15.81 -0.52
C TYR A 130 15.46 -15.30 0.36
N THR A 131 16.69 -15.66 0.00
CA THR A 131 17.91 -15.15 0.62
C THR A 131 18.84 -14.59 -0.46
N GLY A 132 19.38 -13.40 -0.22
CA GLY A 132 20.17 -12.63 -1.18
C GLY A 132 19.59 -11.24 -1.41
N THR A 133 20.09 -10.54 -2.41
CA THR A 133 19.71 -9.15 -2.66
C THR A 133 18.45 -9.07 -3.54
N ALA A 134 17.52 -8.17 -3.23
CA ALA A 134 16.36 -7.85 -4.07
C ALA A 134 16.02 -6.36 -4.02
N ILE A 135 15.26 -5.91 -5.02
CA ILE A 135 14.73 -4.54 -5.08
C ILE A 135 13.28 -4.61 -4.63
N ILE A 136 12.96 -3.99 -3.50
CA ILE A 136 11.65 -4.10 -2.86
C ILE A 136 11.17 -2.74 -2.34
N PRO A 137 9.87 -2.46 -2.37
CA PRO A 137 9.29 -1.31 -1.67
C PRO A 137 9.43 -1.51 -0.15
N GLN A 138 9.85 -0.46 0.55
CA GLN A 138 10.03 -0.48 2.01
C GLN A 138 8.71 -0.31 2.79
N SER A 139 7.65 0.13 2.11
CA SER A 139 6.36 0.55 2.70
C SER A 139 5.31 -0.57 2.75
N ALA A 140 5.65 -1.79 2.35
CA ALA A 140 4.77 -2.95 2.50
C ALA A 140 5.01 -3.59 3.88
N GLU A 141 4.55 -2.95 4.95
CA GLU A 141 4.38 -3.57 6.28
C GLU A 141 2.89 -3.82 6.56
#